data_AF-A0A354YVR1-F1
#
_entry.id   AF-A0A354YVR1-F1
#
_cell.length_a   1.000
_cell.length_b   1.000
_cell.length_c   1.000
_cell.angle_alpha   90.00
_cell.angle_beta   90.00
_cell.angle_gamma   90.00
#
_symmetry.space_group_name_H-M   'P 1'
#
loop_
_entity.id
_entity.type
_entity.pdbx_description
1 polymer ?
#
loop_
_entity_poly.entity_id
_entity_poly.type
_entity_poly.pdbx_seq_one_letter_code
_entity_poly.pdbx_strand_id
1 'polypeptide(L)'
;TLPMGVVNPDSIPLTTSINATVNAAVPAATYTLTIRALTGGSITTGSSGNYAAGTVIAITAKPASRYSFNKWSSTGGGTFANANKATTTYTMPANPATITASFAYQGSSGGGGGSSGTPAGTLVTYTGKTFTQNGVTLTFPTGAVENDIRVQVKEANLSAGMTLPDGSKLLSRIMDIIKDKSGDFLKPVTITLSFNKDGFNPDEYDIAIYYYEDAGKWIALENIKLNLEAGTISGDTTHFTKFTVIATPKAKVEKPLVPEPVVNVPGDISGHWAKDSIMKLMEAGIVSGYPDGTFQPNIAVTRAEFIVMLVKALNLETRVGKTFADTASHWAKDSISMAVAHGLVSGYDAEHFGSDNLITREQAAVIVSLAAKLKAVTGELNFTDSQAISLWAKPGVA
;
A
#
# COMPACT_ATOMS: atom_id res chain seq x y z
N THR A 1 44.39 54.15 -55.02
CA THR A 1 43.49 53.07 -55.48
C THR A 1 44.34 52.00 -56.15
N LEU A 2 44.60 50.92 -55.40
CA LEU A 2 45.10 49.65 -55.93
C LEU A 2 43.88 48.74 -56.15
N PRO A 3 43.89 47.84 -57.15
CA PRO A 3 42.70 47.10 -57.56
C PRO A 3 42.24 46.09 -56.51
N MET A 4 40.92 45.92 -56.44
CA MET A 4 40.24 44.96 -55.56
C MET A 4 40.70 43.52 -55.80
N GLY A 5 40.99 42.81 -54.71
CA GLY A 5 40.58 41.40 -54.59
C GLY A 5 41.63 40.31 -54.80
N VAL A 6 42.90 40.53 -54.44
CA VAL A 6 43.82 39.39 -54.25
C VAL A 6 43.35 38.60 -53.03
N VAL A 7 42.77 37.44 -53.28
CA VAL A 7 42.40 36.46 -52.24
C VAL A 7 43.68 35.81 -51.76
N ASN A 8 43.98 35.89 -50.47
CA ASN A 8 45.07 35.15 -49.84
C ASN A 8 44.67 33.65 -49.80
N PRO A 9 45.32 32.75 -50.54
CA PRO A 9 45.13 31.31 -50.33
C PRO A 9 45.98 30.89 -49.13
N ASP A 10 45.57 29.81 -48.46
CA ASP A 10 46.34 29.11 -47.43
C ASP A 10 46.16 29.61 -45.99
N SER A 11 44.91 29.55 -45.52
CA SER A 11 44.67 28.99 -44.19
C SER A 11 44.12 27.58 -44.36
N ILE A 12 45.00 26.61 -44.59
CA ILE A 12 44.66 25.18 -44.59
C ILE A 12 44.53 24.78 -43.11
N PRO A 13 43.34 24.45 -42.58
CA PRO A 13 43.25 23.95 -41.22
C PRO A 13 43.92 22.57 -41.16
N LEU A 14 45.01 22.45 -40.39
CA LEU A 14 45.59 21.16 -40.05
C LEU A 14 44.63 20.45 -39.09
N THR A 15 43.88 19.46 -39.58
CA THR A 15 43.08 18.57 -38.72
C THR A 15 43.92 17.35 -38.36
N THR A 16 44.45 17.30 -37.14
CA THR A 16 45.07 16.10 -36.58
C THR A 16 43.99 15.27 -35.89
N SER A 17 43.67 14.10 -36.44
CA SER A 17 42.80 13.12 -35.79
C SER A 17 43.64 12.18 -34.93
N ILE A 18 43.49 12.26 -33.60
CA ILE A 18 44.06 11.29 -32.66
C ILE A 18 43.01 10.22 -32.40
N ASN A 19 43.27 8.98 -32.86
CA ASN A 19 42.46 7.83 -32.46
C ASN A 19 43.03 7.26 -31.16
N ALA A 20 42.37 7.53 -30.03
CA ALA A 20 42.66 6.89 -28.77
C ALA A 20 41.72 5.69 -28.58
N THR A 21 42.26 4.48 -28.60
CA THR A 21 41.50 3.28 -28.23
C THR A 21 41.51 3.15 -26.71
N VAL A 22 40.42 3.53 -26.06
CA VAL A 22 40.23 3.29 -24.63
C VAL A 22 39.78 1.84 -24.46
N ASN A 23 40.71 0.95 -24.10
CA ASN A 23 40.37 -0.37 -23.58
C ASN A 23 39.89 -0.23 -22.12
N ALA A 24 38.75 0.44 -21.92
CA ALA A 24 38.06 0.36 -20.65
C ALA A 24 37.38 -1.02 -20.61
N ALA A 25 37.75 -1.84 -19.62
CA ALA A 25 37.00 -3.04 -19.33
C ALA A 25 35.54 -2.62 -19.08
N VAL A 26 34.62 -3.07 -19.94
CA VAL A 26 33.19 -2.83 -19.72
C VAL A 26 32.85 -3.49 -18.38
N PRO A 27 32.38 -2.72 -17.37
CA PRO A 27 32.03 -3.31 -16.09
C PRO A 27 30.98 -4.39 -16.32
N ALA A 28 31.20 -5.58 -15.75
CA ALA A 28 30.30 -6.71 -15.92
C ALA A 28 28.90 -6.32 -15.44
N ALA A 29 27.88 -6.60 -16.26
CA ALA A 29 26.49 -6.29 -15.92
C ALA A 29 26.12 -6.97 -14.59
N THR A 30 25.65 -6.17 -13.63
CA THR A 30 25.20 -6.64 -12.33
C THR A 30 23.69 -6.70 -12.27
N TYR A 31 23.15 -7.70 -11.56
CA TYR A 31 21.73 -7.93 -11.39
C TYR A 31 21.40 -8.05 -9.90
N THR A 32 20.19 -7.65 -9.53
CA THR A 32 19.75 -7.69 -8.12
C THR A 32 19.42 -9.11 -7.70
N LEU A 33 20.03 -9.54 -6.60
CA LEU A 33 19.71 -10.76 -5.87
C LEU A 33 19.00 -10.40 -4.56
N THR A 34 17.82 -10.96 -4.37
CA THR A 34 17.13 -10.92 -3.08
C THR A 34 17.23 -12.28 -2.40
N ILE A 35 17.73 -12.32 -1.17
CA ILE A 35 17.82 -13.53 -0.35
C ILE A 35 16.84 -13.41 0.81
N ARG A 36 15.99 -14.42 0.99
CA ARG A 36 15.04 -14.46 2.10
C ARG A 36 14.89 -15.86 2.71
N ALA A 37 14.49 -15.91 3.97
CA ALA A 37 14.08 -17.12 4.66
C ALA A 37 12.57 -17.08 4.90
N LEU A 38 11.89 -18.20 4.68
CA LEU A 38 10.51 -18.40 5.14
C LEU A 38 10.50 -18.72 6.64
N THR A 39 9.30 -18.82 7.21
CA THR A 39 9.07 -19.20 8.60
C THR A 39 9.79 -20.50 8.96
N GLY A 40 10.40 -20.52 10.16
CA GLY A 40 11.11 -21.70 10.67
C GLY A 40 12.64 -21.65 10.52
N GLY A 41 13.22 -20.51 10.13
CA GLY A 41 14.66 -20.32 10.16
C GLY A 41 15.11 -18.92 9.71
N SER A 42 16.42 -18.78 9.53
CA SER A 42 17.08 -17.51 9.19
C SER A 42 18.20 -17.73 8.17
N ILE A 43 18.62 -16.67 7.50
CA ILE A 43 19.82 -16.67 6.64
C ILE A 43 21.00 -16.22 7.50
N THR A 44 22.04 -17.03 7.59
CA THR A 44 23.26 -16.70 8.35
C THR A 44 24.45 -16.36 7.47
N THR A 45 24.40 -16.73 6.19
CA THR A 45 25.44 -16.42 5.20
C THR A 45 24.78 -16.10 3.86
N GLY A 46 25.30 -15.10 3.16
CA GLY A 46 24.76 -14.58 1.90
C GLY A 46 23.99 -13.28 2.13
N SER A 47 24.22 -12.29 1.27
CA SER A 47 23.59 -10.96 1.37
C SER A 47 22.76 -10.67 0.12
N SER A 48 21.65 -9.96 0.29
CA SER A 48 20.97 -9.33 -0.83
C SER A 48 21.83 -8.19 -1.39
N GLY A 49 21.82 -8.00 -2.69
CA GLY A 49 22.65 -6.99 -3.34
C GLY A 49 22.75 -7.18 -4.85
N ASN A 50 23.62 -6.40 -5.48
CA ASN A 50 23.86 -6.50 -6.93
C ASN A 50 25.09 -7.36 -7.18
N TYR A 51 24.94 -8.40 -8.02
CA TYR A 51 25.99 -9.36 -8.35
C TYR A 51 26.15 -9.47 -9.87
N ALA A 52 27.39 -9.62 -10.35
CA ALA A 52 27.64 -9.91 -11.75
C ALA A 52 27.10 -11.30 -12.13
N ALA A 53 26.60 -11.46 -13.35
CA ALA A 53 26.18 -12.78 -13.84
C ALA A 53 27.33 -13.81 -13.74
N GLY A 54 27.01 -15.03 -13.31
CA GLY A 54 27.98 -16.10 -13.08
C GLY A 54 28.67 -16.04 -11.71
N THR A 55 28.48 -14.99 -10.91
CA THR A 55 29.03 -14.92 -9.55
C THR A 55 28.47 -16.08 -8.70
N VAL A 56 29.34 -16.78 -7.98
CA VAL A 56 28.97 -17.86 -7.07
C VAL A 56 28.88 -17.30 -5.65
N ILE A 57 27.68 -17.25 -5.09
CA ILE A 57 27.40 -16.75 -3.75
C ILE A 57 27.25 -17.92 -2.77
N ALA A 58 28.04 -17.94 -1.70
CA ALA A 58 27.84 -18.88 -0.61
C ALA A 58 26.65 -18.46 0.25
N ILE A 59 25.74 -19.40 0.50
CA ILE A 59 24.51 -19.17 1.26
C ILE A 59 24.35 -20.23 2.35
N THR A 60 23.84 -19.81 3.51
CA THR A 60 23.52 -20.75 4.61
C THR A 60 22.23 -20.34 5.29
N ALA A 61 21.34 -21.30 5.43
CA ALA A 61 20.10 -21.20 6.18
C ALA A 61 20.24 -21.95 7.51
N LYS A 62 19.88 -21.30 8.61
CA LYS A 62 19.84 -21.91 9.94
C LYS A 62 18.39 -22.13 10.36
N PRO A 63 17.93 -23.38 10.51
CA PRO A 63 16.61 -23.68 11.05
C PRO A 63 16.47 -23.17 12.49
N ALA A 64 15.27 -22.70 12.83
CA ALA A 64 14.88 -22.37 14.19
C ALA A 64 14.61 -23.63 15.01
N SER A 65 14.42 -23.49 16.33
CA SER A 65 14.04 -24.61 17.19
C SER A 65 12.76 -25.28 16.70
N ARG A 66 12.74 -26.61 16.66
CA ARG A 66 11.65 -27.44 16.09
C ARG A 66 11.45 -27.28 14.58
N TYR A 67 12.46 -26.87 13.83
CA TYR A 67 12.42 -26.89 12.37
C TYR A 67 13.64 -27.58 11.80
N SER A 68 13.46 -28.23 10.66
CA SER A 68 14.55 -28.69 9.80
C SER A 68 14.55 -27.90 8.50
N PHE A 69 15.73 -27.69 7.94
CA PHE A 69 15.86 -27.15 6.59
C PHE A 69 15.15 -28.07 5.60
N ASN A 70 14.34 -27.51 4.71
CA ASN A 70 13.62 -28.25 3.68
C ASN A 70 14.35 -28.12 2.34
N LYS A 71 14.29 -26.95 1.70
CA LYS A 71 14.97 -26.68 0.42
C LYS A 71 15.18 -25.19 0.15
N TRP A 72 16.10 -24.89 -0.74
CA TRP A 72 16.21 -23.62 -1.44
C TRP A 72 15.34 -23.62 -2.70
N SER A 73 14.74 -22.47 -3.01
CA SER A 73 14.08 -22.22 -4.30
C SER A 73 14.55 -20.87 -4.88
N SER A 74 14.38 -20.70 -6.19
CA SER A 74 14.71 -19.45 -6.88
C SER A 74 13.60 -19.04 -7.84
N THR A 75 13.27 -17.75 -7.86
CA THR A 75 12.49 -17.10 -8.94
C THR A 75 13.41 -16.19 -9.73
N GLY A 76 13.36 -16.24 -11.06
CA GLY A 76 14.29 -15.50 -11.94
C GLY A 76 15.42 -16.36 -12.52
N GLY A 77 15.69 -17.54 -11.96
CA GLY A 77 16.63 -18.51 -12.51
C GLY A 77 17.86 -18.74 -11.63
N GLY A 78 19.01 -19.03 -12.25
CA GLY A 78 20.25 -19.41 -11.56
C GLY A 78 20.25 -20.86 -11.07
N THR A 79 21.38 -21.29 -10.51
CA THR A 79 21.58 -22.69 -10.10
C THR A 79 22.14 -22.79 -8.69
N PHE A 80 21.60 -23.74 -7.91
CA PHE A 80 22.17 -24.10 -6.60
C PHE A 80 23.12 -25.29 -6.78
N ALA A 81 24.27 -25.29 -6.12
CA ALA A 81 25.12 -26.49 -6.07
C ALA A 81 24.37 -27.67 -5.43
N ASN A 82 23.59 -27.43 -4.37
CA ASN A 82 22.62 -28.38 -3.84
C ASN A 82 21.47 -27.67 -3.12
N ALA A 83 20.30 -27.57 -3.76
CA ALA A 83 19.14 -26.92 -3.19
C ALA A 83 18.61 -27.60 -1.90
N ASN A 84 18.96 -28.87 -1.65
CA ASN A 84 18.48 -29.64 -0.49
C ASN A 84 19.47 -29.61 0.69
N LYS A 85 20.54 -28.79 0.61
CA LYS A 85 21.49 -28.57 1.71
C LYS A 85 21.34 -27.16 2.26
N ALA A 86 21.24 -27.06 3.59
CA ALA A 86 21.10 -25.79 4.29
C ALA A 86 22.26 -24.83 4.00
N THR A 87 23.46 -25.37 3.84
CA THR A 87 24.65 -24.67 3.34
C THR A 87 24.93 -25.11 1.90
N THR A 88 24.92 -24.18 0.96
CA THR A 88 25.19 -24.41 -0.47
C THR A 88 25.76 -23.14 -1.11
N THR A 89 26.08 -23.19 -2.40
CA THR A 89 26.29 -22.00 -3.23
C THR A 89 25.14 -21.81 -4.22
N TYR A 90 24.96 -20.56 -4.67
CA TYR A 90 24.04 -20.15 -5.73
C TYR A 90 24.81 -19.37 -6.80
N THR A 91 24.63 -19.72 -8.06
CA THR A 91 25.26 -19.05 -9.21
C THR A 91 24.28 -18.05 -9.83
N MET A 92 24.69 -16.78 -9.85
CA MET A 92 23.85 -15.66 -10.29
C MET A 92 23.52 -15.74 -11.79
N PRO A 93 22.23 -15.65 -12.20
CA PRO A 93 21.84 -15.57 -13.60
C PRO A 93 22.06 -14.16 -14.19
N ALA A 94 21.89 -14.04 -15.51
CA ALA A 94 21.94 -12.75 -16.22
C ALA A 94 20.59 -11.98 -16.18
N ASN A 95 19.90 -12.01 -15.03
CA ASN A 95 18.65 -11.30 -14.75
C ASN A 95 18.45 -11.17 -13.21
N PRO A 96 17.50 -10.34 -12.74
CA PRO A 96 17.16 -10.26 -11.32
C PRO A 96 16.59 -11.59 -10.80
N ALA A 97 17.03 -12.00 -9.61
CA ALA A 97 16.60 -13.26 -9.01
C ALA A 97 16.26 -13.10 -7.51
N THR A 98 15.36 -13.93 -7.02
CA THR A 98 15.05 -14.05 -5.59
C THR A 98 15.19 -15.50 -5.17
N ILE A 99 16.05 -15.76 -4.18
CA ILE A 99 16.23 -17.09 -3.60
C ILE A 99 15.59 -17.16 -2.20
N THR A 100 14.98 -18.29 -1.91
CA THR A 100 14.17 -18.48 -0.70
C THR A 100 14.57 -19.77 0.02
N ALA A 101 14.97 -19.68 1.29
CA ALA A 101 15.12 -20.84 2.17
C ALA A 101 13.76 -21.24 2.74
N SER A 102 13.42 -22.53 2.65
CA SER A 102 12.21 -23.10 3.27
C SER A 102 12.56 -24.07 4.39
N PHE A 103 11.68 -24.17 5.39
CA PHE A 103 11.86 -25.01 6.55
C PHE A 103 10.61 -25.87 6.79
N ALA A 104 10.81 -27.05 7.39
CA ALA A 104 9.76 -27.97 7.77
C ALA A 104 9.72 -28.08 9.29
N TYR A 105 8.53 -27.90 9.87
CA TYR A 105 8.33 -28.01 11.31
C TYR A 105 8.48 -29.47 11.79
N GLN A 106 9.34 -29.68 12.77
CA GLN A 106 9.56 -30.92 13.49
C GLN A 106 8.76 -30.89 14.79
N GLY A 107 7.44 -31.09 14.68
CA GLY A 107 6.59 -31.31 15.84
C GLY A 107 6.99 -32.60 16.55
N SER A 108 7.08 -32.55 17.87
CA SER A 108 7.23 -33.75 18.70
C SER A 108 6.02 -34.66 18.43
N SER A 109 6.26 -35.77 17.73
CA SER A 109 5.26 -36.83 17.63
C SER A 109 5.10 -37.43 19.01
N GLY A 110 4.04 -37.03 19.71
CA GLY A 110 3.54 -37.77 20.86
C GLY A 110 3.31 -39.21 20.42
N GLY A 111 4.17 -40.11 20.90
CA GLY A 111 4.03 -41.54 20.71
C GLY A 111 2.74 -42.02 21.36
N GLY A 112 1.87 -42.61 20.56
CA GLY A 112 0.66 -43.31 20.98
C GLY A 112 0.24 -44.23 19.84
N GLY A 113 0.32 -45.53 20.09
CA GLY A 113 0.27 -46.57 19.05
C GLY A 113 -1.08 -46.75 18.35
N GLY A 114 -0.99 -47.30 17.14
CA GLY A 114 -1.92 -48.26 16.56
C GLY A 114 -3.39 -47.85 16.38
N SER A 115 -3.73 -47.30 15.22
CA SER A 115 -4.89 -47.77 14.42
C SER A 115 -4.85 -47.14 13.03
N SER A 116 -5.09 -47.96 12.00
CA SER A 116 -5.25 -47.58 10.59
C SER A 116 -6.54 -46.76 10.38
N GLY A 117 -6.60 -45.58 10.99
CA GLY A 117 -7.67 -44.60 10.79
C GLY A 117 -7.26 -43.60 9.71
N THR A 118 -8.19 -43.27 8.82
CA THR A 118 -8.05 -42.16 7.86
C THR A 118 -7.48 -40.92 8.58
N PRO A 119 -6.46 -40.23 8.04
CA PRO A 119 -5.92 -39.07 8.71
C PRO A 119 -7.04 -38.04 8.92
N ALA A 120 -7.16 -37.48 10.12
CA ALA A 120 -8.25 -36.58 10.47
C ALA A 120 -8.17 -35.26 9.67
N GLY A 121 -9.33 -34.70 9.29
CA GLY A 121 -9.45 -33.39 8.63
C GLY A 121 -10.13 -33.42 7.28
N THR A 122 -10.45 -32.23 6.78
CA THR A 122 -11.10 -32.04 5.48
C THR A 122 -10.09 -32.22 4.36
N LEU A 123 -10.35 -33.18 3.46
CA LEU A 123 -9.54 -33.39 2.26
C LEU A 123 -9.68 -32.21 1.30
N VAL A 124 -8.56 -31.65 0.88
CA VAL A 124 -8.41 -30.62 -0.16
C VAL A 124 -7.44 -31.14 -1.21
N THR A 125 -7.82 -31.03 -2.47
CA THR A 125 -7.06 -31.55 -3.62
C THR A 125 -6.64 -30.40 -4.55
N TYR A 126 -5.89 -30.72 -5.60
CA TYR A 126 -5.47 -29.74 -6.62
C TYR A 126 -6.65 -28.98 -7.26
N THR A 127 -7.86 -29.55 -7.32
CA THR A 127 -9.02 -28.87 -7.93
C THR A 127 -9.51 -27.67 -7.13
N GLY A 128 -9.02 -27.47 -5.90
CA GLY A 128 -9.52 -26.47 -4.97
C GLY A 128 -10.72 -27.00 -4.18
N LYS A 129 -11.13 -26.24 -3.16
CA LYS A 129 -12.27 -26.56 -2.29
C LYS A 129 -12.66 -25.35 -1.46
N THR A 130 -13.96 -25.16 -1.26
CA THR A 130 -14.49 -24.30 -0.19
C THR A 130 -15.13 -25.18 0.87
N PHE A 131 -14.81 -24.93 2.13
CA PHE A 131 -15.49 -25.57 3.26
C PHE A 131 -15.50 -24.67 4.49
N THR A 132 -16.45 -24.93 5.38
CA THR A 132 -16.59 -24.23 6.67
C THR A 132 -16.42 -25.23 7.81
N GLN A 133 -15.59 -24.88 8.79
CA GLN A 133 -15.38 -25.66 10.01
C GLN A 133 -15.17 -24.70 11.19
N ASN A 134 -15.86 -24.94 12.31
CA ASN A 134 -15.77 -24.12 13.53
C ASN A 134 -15.91 -22.61 13.26
N GLY A 135 -16.83 -22.22 12.37
CA GLY A 135 -17.09 -20.82 12.03
C GLY A 135 -16.05 -20.16 11.10
N VAL A 136 -15.04 -20.90 10.65
CA VAL A 136 -14.06 -20.43 9.65
C VAL A 136 -14.40 -21.02 8.30
N THR A 137 -14.53 -20.17 7.29
CA THR A 137 -14.64 -20.62 5.89
C THR A 137 -13.28 -20.48 5.22
N LEU A 138 -12.79 -21.56 4.62
CA LEU A 138 -11.57 -21.59 3.82
C LEU A 138 -11.94 -21.85 2.37
N THR A 139 -11.41 -21.03 1.46
CA THR A 139 -11.59 -21.16 0.02
C THR A 139 -10.24 -21.33 -0.65
N PHE A 140 -9.99 -22.55 -1.13
CA PHE A 140 -8.82 -22.92 -1.88
C PHE A 140 -9.11 -22.82 -3.38
N PRO A 141 -8.42 -21.95 -4.13
CA PRO A 141 -8.52 -21.94 -5.58
C PRO A 141 -7.87 -23.19 -6.19
N THR A 142 -8.24 -23.53 -7.42
CA THR A 142 -7.58 -24.59 -8.20
C THR A 142 -6.06 -24.33 -8.29
N GLY A 143 -5.28 -25.34 -7.93
CA GLY A 143 -3.83 -25.31 -7.91
C GLY A 143 -3.22 -24.61 -6.70
N ALA A 144 -3.99 -24.31 -5.64
CA ALA A 144 -3.41 -23.82 -4.39
C ALA A 144 -2.52 -24.85 -3.68
N VAL A 145 -2.77 -26.13 -3.91
CA VAL A 145 -2.00 -27.26 -3.36
C VAL A 145 -1.48 -28.13 -4.50
N GLU A 146 -0.24 -28.58 -4.39
CA GLU A 146 0.38 -29.51 -5.37
C GLU A 146 -0.07 -30.95 -5.14
N ASN A 147 -0.17 -31.34 -3.87
CA ASN A 147 -0.58 -32.66 -3.43
C ASN A 147 -1.78 -32.53 -2.51
N ASP A 148 -2.62 -33.57 -2.47
CA ASP A 148 -3.76 -33.63 -1.54
C ASP A 148 -3.31 -33.40 -0.10
N ILE A 149 -4.03 -32.55 0.62
CA ILE A 149 -3.80 -32.27 2.04
C ILE A 149 -5.08 -32.48 2.83
N ARG A 150 -4.93 -32.67 4.14
CA ARG A 150 -6.03 -32.61 5.10
C ARG A 150 -5.87 -31.43 6.02
N VAL A 151 -6.94 -30.65 6.14
CA VAL A 151 -6.98 -29.42 6.91
C VAL A 151 -7.90 -29.58 8.10
N GLN A 152 -7.49 -29.09 9.26
CA GLN A 152 -8.31 -29.05 10.46
C GLN A 152 -8.31 -27.62 11.03
N VAL A 153 -9.48 -27.17 11.46
CA VAL A 153 -9.67 -25.91 12.17
C VAL A 153 -10.04 -26.23 13.62
N LYS A 154 -9.25 -25.74 14.59
CA LYS A 154 -9.48 -25.95 16.02
C LYS A 154 -9.54 -24.61 16.74
N GLU A 155 -10.34 -24.53 17.79
CA GLU A 155 -10.27 -23.37 18.68
C GLU A 155 -9.02 -23.45 19.56
N ALA A 156 -8.40 -22.30 19.81
CA ALA A 156 -7.28 -22.14 20.73
C ALA A 156 -7.56 -21.00 21.71
N ASN A 157 -6.92 -21.07 22.87
CA ASN A 157 -6.97 -20.01 23.87
C ASN A 157 -5.71 -19.13 23.76
N LEU A 158 -5.82 -17.87 24.21
CA LEU A 158 -4.65 -17.04 24.50
C LEU A 158 -3.79 -17.73 25.57
N SER A 159 -2.56 -18.07 25.21
CA SER A 159 -1.57 -18.64 26.15
C SER A 159 -0.67 -17.54 26.71
N ALA A 160 0.02 -17.80 27.82
CA ALA A 160 1.06 -16.91 28.34
C ALA A 160 2.08 -16.56 27.24
N GLY A 161 2.30 -15.27 26.99
CA GLY A 161 3.17 -14.75 25.92
C GLY A 161 2.45 -14.35 24.62
N MET A 162 1.18 -14.72 24.43
CA MET A 162 0.35 -14.21 23.32
C MET A 162 -0.27 -12.86 23.73
N THR A 163 0.48 -11.78 23.55
CA THR A 163 -0.02 -10.42 23.84
C THR A 163 -0.66 -9.82 22.60
N LEU A 164 -1.85 -9.26 22.74
CA LEU A 164 -2.46 -8.44 21.69
C LEU A 164 -1.75 -7.09 21.60
N PRO A 165 -1.83 -6.38 20.45
CA PRO A 165 -1.36 -4.99 20.36
C PRO A 165 -2.00 -4.10 21.44
N ASP A 166 -1.28 -3.07 21.90
CA ASP A 166 -1.76 -2.21 22.98
C ASP A 166 -3.09 -1.53 22.62
N GLY A 167 -4.01 -1.52 23.58
CA GLY A 167 -5.36 -0.94 23.41
C GLY A 167 -6.30 -1.72 22.47
N SER A 168 -5.84 -2.83 21.88
CA SER A 168 -6.64 -3.61 20.95
C SER A 168 -7.67 -4.51 21.64
N LYS A 169 -8.69 -4.87 20.86
CA LYS A 169 -9.80 -5.75 21.27
C LYS A 169 -9.78 -7.01 20.42
N LEU A 170 -9.89 -8.15 21.09
CA LEU A 170 -10.11 -9.43 20.42
C LEU A 170 -11.60 -9.53 20.03
N LEU A 171 -11.89 -9.62 18.73
CA LEU A 171 -13.26 -9.66 18.21
C LEU A 171 -13.71 -11.04 17.74
N SER A 172 -12.81 -12.03 17.68
CA SER A 172 -13.18 -13.42 17.41
C SER A 172 -12.45 -14.40 18.33
N ARG A 173 -12.83 -15.68 18.29
CA ARG A 173 -11.99 -16.74 18.87
C ARG A 173 -10.68 -16.85 18.10
N ILE A 174 -9.67 -17.44 18.72
CA ILE A 174 -8.42 -17.80 18.05
C ILE A 174 -8.61 -19.17 17.42
N MET A 175 -8.37 -19.25 16.12
CA MET A 175 -8.56 -20.45 15.32
C MET A 175 -7.20 -20.99 14.88
N ASP A 176 -6.81 -22.12 15.45
CA ASP A 176 -5.62 -22.88 15.07
C ASP A 176 -5.92 -23.73 13.84
N ILE A 177 -5.37 -23.34 12.71
CA ILE A 177 -5.56 -24.03 11.44
C ILE A 177 -4.29 -24.85 11.18
N ILE A 178 -4.45 -26.15 11.02
CA ILE A 178 -3.34 -27.08 10.79
C ILE A 178 -3.60 -27.93 9.55
N LYS A 179 -2.50 -28.35 8.92
CA LYS A 179 -2.54 -29.28 7.80
C LYS A 179 -1.54 -30.41 7.97
N ASP A 180 -1.84 -31.56 7.38
CA ASP A 180 -1.03 -32.79 7.46
C ASP A 180 0.28 -32.74 6.67
N LYS A 181 0.43 -31.82 5.71
CA LYS A 181 1.67 -31.61 4.94
C LYS A 181 2.21 -30.21 5.15
N SER A 182 3.52 -30.06 5.36
CA SER A 182 4.19 -28.75 5.52
C SER A 182 4.30 -27.95 4.20
N GLY A 183 4.76 -26.69 4.28
CA GLY A 183 5.01 -25.81 3.13
C GLY A 183 3.90 -24.80 2.86
N ASP A 184 4.18 -23.80 2.04
CA ASP A 184 3.20 -22.76 1.70
C ASP A 184 2.30 -23.21 0.54
N PHE A 185 1.17 -22.53 0.37
CA PHE A 185 0.28 -22.71 -0.77
C PHE A 185 0.87 -22.06 -2.02
N LEU A 186 0.68 -22.71 -3.16
CA LEU A 186 1.14 -22.21 -4.46
C LEU A 186 0.32 -20.99 -4.94
N LYS A 187 -0.89 -20.83 -4.39
CA LYS A 187 -1.76 -19.69 -4.59
C LYS A 187 -2.37 -19.27 -3.25
N PRO A 188 -2.69 -17.98 -3.05
CA PRO A 188 -3.32 -17.53 -1.83
C PRO A 188 -4.66 -18.25 -1.58
N VAL A 189 -4.88 -18.63 -0.33
CA VAL A 189 -6.13 -19.22 0.16
C VAL A 189 -6.88 -18.14 0.91
N THR A 190 -8.16 -17.95 0.57
CA THR A 190 -8.99 -16.99 1.27
C THR A 190 -9.52 -17.60 2.56
N ILE A 191 -9.25 -16.93 3.68
CA ILE A 191 -9.83 -17.20 4.98
C ILE A 191 -10.94 -16.18 5.26
N THR A 192 -12.10 -16.66 5.70
CA THR A 192 -13.20 -15.82 6.18
C THR A 192 -13.52 -16.18 7.61
N LEU A 193 -13.51 -15.16 8.48
CA LEU A 193 -13.83 -15.26 9.90
C LEU A 193 -15.06 -14.43 10.21
N SER A 194 -15.87 -14.92 11.14
CA SER A 194 -16.93 -14.12 11.77
C SER A 194 -16.37 -13.40 13.00
N PHE A 195 -16.89 -12.21 13.31
CA PHE A 195 -16.47 -11.44 14.47
C PHE A 195 -17.67 -10.86 15.24
N ASN A 196 -17.46 -10.59 16.54
CA ASN A 196 -18.46 -9.96 17.39
C ASN A 196 -18.52 -8.46 17.12
N LYS A 197 -19.71 -7.97 16.76
CA LYS A 197 -19.98 -6.57 16.44
C LYS A 197 -20.24 -5.69 17.66
N ASP A 198 -20.68 -6.28 18.77
CA ASP A 198 -21.25 -5.55 19.93
C ASP A 198 -20.24 -4.69 20.72
N GLY A 199 -18.96 -4.66 20.30
CA GLY A 199 -17.91 -3.85 20.90
C GLY A 199 -16.98 -3.15 19.90
N PHE A 200 -17.34 -3.16 18.61
CA PHE A 200 -16.55 -2.59 17.53
C PHE A 200 -17.17 -1.25 17.05
N ASN A 201 -16.42 -0.16 17.22
CA ASN A 201 -16.72 1.14 16.61
C ASN A 201 -15.75 1.37 15.43
N PRO A 202 -16.23 1.38 14.17
CA PRO A 202 -15.37 1.61 13.01
C PRO A 202 -14.73 3.00 12.97
N ASP A 203 -15.22 3.98 13.74
CA ASP A 203 -14.62 5.31 13.83
C ASP A 203 -13.39 5.34 14.75
N GLU A 204 -13.33 4.43 15.73
CA GLU A 204 -12.27 4.37 16.74
C GLU A 204 -11.23 3.26 16.47
N TYR A 205 -11.60 2.24 15.71
CA TYR A 205 -10.79 1.03 15.54
C TYR A 205 -10.66 0.65 14.06
N ASP A 206 -9.45 0.23 13.69
CA ASP A 206 -9.21 -0.54 12.48
C ASP A 206 -9.41 -2.03 12.79
N ILE A 207 -9.98 -2.78 11.85
CA ILE A 207 -10.24 -4.21 12.01
C ILE A 207 -9.53 -5.00 10.92
N ALA A 208 -8.81 -6.06 11.31
CA ALA A 208 -8.17 -6.97 10.38
C ALA A 208 -8.18 -8.40 10.91
N ILE A 209 -7.93 -9.35 10.02
CA ILE A 209 -7.55 -10.71 10.41
C ILE A 209 -6.06 -10.67 10.72
N TYR A 210 -5.68 -11.20 11.87
CA TYR A 210 -4.28 -11.39 12.26
C TYR A 210 -3.93 -12.86 12.28
N TYR A 211 -2.71 -13.18 11.88
CA TYR A 211 -2.10 -14.48 12.07
C TYR A 211 -0.98 -14.39 13.11
N TYR A 212 -0.79 -15.45 13.90
CA TYR A 212 0.23 -15.50 14.94
C TYR A 212 1.50 -16.17 14.43
N GLU A 213 2.65 -15.49 14.56
CA GLU A 213 3.97 -16.05 14.29
C GLU A 213 4.62 -16.65 15.54
N ASP A 214 5.45 -17.68 15.35
CA ASP A 214 6.21 -18.33 16.43
C ASP A 214 7.19 -17.40 17.17
N ALA A 215 7.47 -16.21 16.62
CA ALA A 215 8.24 -15.15 17.27
C ALA A 215 7.43 -14.36 18.32
N GLY A 216 6.17 -14.73 18.57
CA GLY A 216 5.36 -14.14 19.63
C GLY A 216 4.51 -12.95 19.20
N LYS A 217 4.25 -12.78 17.90
CA LYS A 217 3.62 -11.56 17.36
C LYS A 217 2.41 -11.89 16.49
N TRP A 218 1.38 -11.05 16.61
CA TRP A 218 0.25 -11.01 15.69
C TRP A 218 0.61 -10.11 14.50
N ILE A 219 0.41 -10.61 13.28
CA ILE A 219 0.63 -9.85 12.04
C ILE A 219 -0.68 -9.79 11.26
N ALA A 220 -1.05 -8.61 10.82
CA ALA A 220 -2.26 -8.41 10.03
C ALA A 220 -2.12 -9.06 8.65
N LEU A 221 -3.18 -9.71 8.18
CA LEU A 221 -3.29 -10.14 6.79
C LEU A 221 -3.55 -8.93 5.88
N GLU A 222 -3.07 -9.05 4.65
CA GLU A 222 -3.34 -8.10 3.58
C GLU A 222 -4.61 -8.49 2.81
N ASN A 223 -5.04 -7.60 1.89
CA ASN A 223 -6.20 -7.81 1.02
C ASN A 223 -7.51 -8.09 1.79
N ILE A 224 -7.67 -7.40 2.92
CA ILE A 224 -8.84 -7.54 3.79
C ILE A 224 -10.10 -7.06 3.09
N LYS A 225 -11.17 -7.85 3.18
CA LYS A 225 -12.53 -7.47 2.77
C LYS A 225 -13.46 -7.59 3.96
N LEU A 226 -13.97 -6.44 4.40
CA LEU A 226 -14.88 -6.34 5.54
C LEU A 226 -16.32 -6.31 5.05
N ASN A 227 -17.16 -7.16 5.62
CA ASN A 227 -18.62 -7.11 5.48
C ASN A 227 -19.24 -6.90 6.88
N LEU A 228 -19.47 -5.62 7.22
CA LEU A 228 -20.01 -5.20 8.52
C LEU A 228 -21.44 -5.71 8.75
N GLU A 229 -22.27 -5.75 7.72
CA GLU A 229 -23.65 -6.21 7.83
C GLU A 229 -23.69 -7.68 8.25
N ALA A 230 -22.95 -8.53 7.52
CA ALA A 230 -22.81 -9.95 7.81
C ALA A 230 -21.94 -10.27 9.04
N GLY A 231 -21.19 -9.30 9.58
CA GLY A 231 -20.25 -9.53 10.68
C GLY A 231 -19.11 -10.48 10.29
N THR A 232 -18.66 -10.39 9.03
CA THR A 232 -17.59 -11.24 8.49
C THR A 232 -16.47 -10.40 7.91
N ILE A 233 -15.27 -10.98 7.96
CA ILE A 233 -14.06 -10.40 7.41
C ILE A 233 -13.30 -11.50 6.70
N SER A 234 -12.77 -11.21 5.51
CA SER A 234 -11.93 -12.14 4.77
C SER A 234 -10.59 -11.53 4.41
N GLY A 235 -9.61 -12.39 4.19
CA GLY A 235 -8.25 -12.03 3.78
C GLY A 235 -7.56 -13.23 3.15
N ASP A 236 -6.43 -12.97 2.52
CA ASP A 236 -5.67 -14.02 1.82
C ASP A 236 -4.45 -14.45 2.65
N THR A 237 -4.19 -15.76 2.69
CA THR A 237 -3.00 -16.31 3.34
C THR A 237 -2.32 -17.37 2.46
N THR A 238 -1.00 -17.47 2.59
CA THR A 238 -0.19 -18.51 1.92
C THR A 238 0.20 -19.65 2.85
N HIS A 239 -0.08 -19.53 4.14
CA HIS A 239 0.27 -20.55 5.13
C HIS A 239 -0.78 -20.61 6.24
N PHE A 240 -0.71 -21.66 7.07
CA PHE A 240 -1.61 -21.83 8.21
C PHE A 240 -0.86 -21.77 9.53
N THR A 241 -1.52 -21.13 10.50
CA THR A 241 -1.13 -20.94 11.89
C THR A 241 -2.41 -20.63 12.68
N LYS A 242 -2.32 -19.86 13.75
CA LYS A 242 -3.46 -19.31 14.48
C LYS A 242 -3.94 -18.01 13.86
N PHE A 243 -5.23 -17.91 13.60
CA PHE A 243 -5.86 -16.70 13.07
C PHE A 243 -6.89 -16.16 14.04
N THR A 244 -7.05 -14.85 14.07
CA THR A 244 -8.11 -14.20 14.84
C THR A 244 -8.44 -12.82 14.27
N VAL A 245 -9.58 -12.26 14.65
CA VAL A 245 -9.96 -10.89 14.28
C VAL A 245 -9.63 -9.97 15.45
N ILE A 246 -8.78 -8.98 15.18
CA ILE A 246 -8.36 -7.99 16.17
C ILE A 246 -8.81 -6.62 15.67
N ALA A 247 -9.46 -5.86 16.56
CA ALA A 247 -9.66 -4.43 16.38
C ALA A 247 -8.53 -3.68 17.07
N THR A 248 -7.64 -3.07 16.29
CA THR A 248 -6.60 -2.18 16.79
C THR A 248 -7.16 -0.76 16.87
N PRO A 249 -6.91 0.00 17.95
CA PRO A 249 -7.29 1.40 17.96
C PRO A 249 -6.71 2.02 16.70
N LYS A 250 -7.54 2.74 15.95
CA LYS A 250 -7.00 3.71 15.01
C LYS A 250 -6.02 4.52 15.81
N ALA A 251 -4.83 4.75 15.26
CA ALA A 251 -3.98 5.78 15.82
C ALA A 251 -4.91 6.98 15.96
N LYS A 252 -5.22 7.37 17.22
CA LYS A 252 -5.71 8.72 17.42
C LYS A 252 -4.67 9.51 16.67
N VAL A 253 -5.10 10.31 15.71
CA VAL A 253 -4.30 11.47 15.38
C VAL A 253 -4.35 12.27 16.67
N GLU A 254 -3.55 11.86 17.67
CA GLU A 254 -2.94 12.76 18.60
C GLU A 254 -2.25 13.70 17.63
N LYS A 255 -2.94 14.80 17.37
CA LYS A 255 -2.37 16.02 16.83
C LYS A 255 -0.99 16.06 17.47
N PRO A 256 0.08 15.79 16.72
CA PRO A 256 1.32 15.38 17.35
C PRO A 256 1.64 16.43 18.41
N LEU A 257 2.09 16.00 19.59
CA LEU A 257 2.80 16.89 20.52
C LEU A 257 4.14 17.31 19.88
N VAL A 258 4.11 17.79 18.63
CA VAL A 258 4.83 19.01 18.29
C VAL A 258 4.37 20.00 19.38
N PRO A 259 5.26 20.75 20.05
CA PRO A 259 4.79 21.97 20.71
C PRO A 259 3.83 22.62 19.72
N GLU A 260 2.57 22.89 20.11
CA GLU A 260 1.56 23.48 19.22
C GLU A 260 2.33 24.41 18.29
N PRO A 261 2.34 24.18 16.95
CA PRO A 261 3.10 25.05 16.08
C PRO A 261 2.61 26.41 16.49
N VAL A 262 3.51 27.25 17.03
CA VAL A 262 3.14 28.59 17.46
C VAL A 262 2.53 29.14 16.18
N VAL A 263 1.19 29.20 16.12
CA VAL A 263 0.50 29.56 14.90
C VAL A 263 0.84 31.02 14.79
N ASN A 264 1.93 31.29 14.08
CA ASN A 264 2.45 32.61 13.95
C ASN A 264 1.41 33.33 13.13
N VAL A 265 0.56 34.10 13.82
CA VAL A 265 -0.56 34.80 13.20
C VAL A 265 0.06 35.67 12.12
N PRO A 266 -0.23 35.41 10.84
CA PRO A 266 0.37 36.19 9.77
C PRO A 266 0.01 37.67 9.95
N GLY A 267 1.00 38.55 9.88
CA GLY A 267 0.77 39.98 10.17
C GLY A 267 -0.23 40.61 9.20
N ASP A 268 -0.30 40.10 7.98
CA ASP A 268 -1.13 40.56 6.87
C ASP A 268 -2.61 40.15 6.98
N ILE A 269 -2.99 39.31 7.95
CA ILE A 269 -4.40 39.04 8.27
C ILE A 269 -4.92 39.87 9.45
N SER A 270 -4.10 40.73 10.05
CA SER A 270 -4.53 41.61 11.13
C SER A 270 -5.59 42.61 10.64
N GLY A 271 -6.75 42.63 11.28
CA GLY A 271 -7.89 43.45 10.87
C GLY A 271 -8.61 42.97 9.59
N HIS A 272 -8.16 41.88 8.98
CA HIS A 272 -8.82 41.30 7.82
C HIS A 272 -10.12 40.59 8.24
N TRP A 273 -11.23 40.82 7.52
CA TRP A 273 -12.54 40.24 7.87
C TRP A 273 -12.52 38.71 7.92
N ALA A 274 -11.66 38.06 7.12
CA ALA A 274 -11.53 36.62 7.06
C ALA A 274 -10.59 36.03 8.14
N LYS A 275 -9.97 36.85 9.00
CA LYS A 275 -8.96 36.44 9.97
C LYS A 275 -9.40 35.22 10.78
N ASP A 276 -10.58 35.26 11.39
CA ASP A 276 -11.04 34.18 12.27
C ASP A 276 -11.27 32.88 11.50
N SER A 277 -11.79 32.96 10.27
CA SER A 277 -11.97 31.80 9.39
C SER A 277 -10.62 31.22 8.96
N ILE A 278 -9.66 32.07 8.59
CA ILE A 278 -8.31 31.68 8.21
C ILE A 278 -7.62 30.95 9.38
N MET A 279 -7.68 31.52 10.59
CA MET A 279 -7.09 30.93 11.79
C MET A 279 -7.67 29.55 12.08
N LYS A 280 -9.00 29.37 11.98
CA LYS A 280 -9.63 28.05 12.14
C LYS A 280 -9.12 27.03 11.13
N LEU A 281 -8.96 27.41 9.87
CA LEU A 281 -8.45 26.52 8.83
C LEU A 281 -6.96 26.20 9.03
N MET A 282 -6.16 27.16 9.53
CA MET A 282 -4.75 26.94 9.88
C MET A 282 -4.61 25.99 11.07
N GLU A 283 -5.40 26.19 12.13
CA GLU A 283 -5.42 25.33 13.33
C GLU A 283 -5.87 23.89 13.02
N ALA A 284 -6.71 23.73 11.99
CA ALA A 284 -7.15 22.45 11.45
C ALA A 284 -6.16 21.82 10.44
N GLY A 285 -5.07 22.52 10.08
CA GLY A 285 -4.09 22.03 9.11
C GLY A 285 -4.59 21.97 7.66
N ILE A 286 -5.70 22.64 7.37
CA ILE A 286 -6.32 22.68 6.02
C ILE A 286 -5.52 23.61 5.11
N VAL A 287 -5.14 24.78 5.64
CA VAL A 287 -4.33 25.79 4.95
C VAL A 287 -3.07 26.11 5.74
N SER A 288 -2.08 26.66 5.07
CA SER A 288 -0.83 27.15 5.66
C SER A 288 -0.46 28.50 5.06
N GLY A 289 0.24 29.33 5.82
CA GLY A 289 0.86 30.54 5.28
C GLY A 289 2.12 30.21 4.46
N TYR A 290 2.75 31.25 3.94
CA TYR A 290 3.98 31.19 3.17
C TYR A 290 5.21 31.18 4.08
N PRO A 291 6.39 30.71 3.60
CA PRO A 291 7.62 30.70 4.38
C PRO A 291 8.09 32.07 4.87
N ASP A 292 7.61 33.16 4.25
CA ASP A 292 7.90 34.54 4.63
C ASP A 292 7.03 35.05 5.80
N GLY A 293 6.12 34.22 6.32
CA GLY A 293 5.24 34.54 7.44
C GLY A 293 3.94 35.25 7.06
N THR A 294 3.61 35.35 5.77
CA THR A 294 2.35 35.92 5.26
C THR A 294 1.30 34.84 4.98
N PHE A 295 0.01 35.22 4.92
CA PHE A 295 -1.07 34.35 4.43
C PHE A 295 -1.58 34.72 3.04
N GLN A 296 -1.46 36.00 2.67
CA GLN A 296 -1.88 36.59 1.40
C GLN A 296 -3.40 36.41 1.15
N PRO A 297 -4.27 36.88 2.07
CA PRO A 297 -5.72 36.56 2.07
C PRO A 297 -6.50 37.07 0.85
N ASN A 298 -5.89 37.96 0.05
CA ASN A 298 -6.51 38.56 -1.14
C ASN A 298 -6.02 37.96 -2.45
N ILE A 299 -5.12 36.99 -2.42
CA ILE A 299 -4.67 36.30 -3.63
C ILE A 299 -5.76 35.32 -4.10
N ALA A 300 -5.99 35.33 -5.40
CA ALA A 300 -6.88 34.39 -6.04
C ALA A 300 -6.28 32.98 -6.00
N VAL A 301 -7.10 32.00 -5.63
CA VAL A 301 -6.68 30.59 -5.55
C VAL A 301 -6.95 29.87 -6.86
N THR A 302 -6.08 28.91 -7.17
CA THR A 302 -6.27 27.98 -8.28
C THR A 302 -7.35 26.95 -7.96
N ARG A 303 -7.87 26.29 -9.00
CA ARG A 303 -8.79 25.15 -8.86
C ARG A 303 -8.15 24.03 -8.05
N ALA A 304 -6.90 23.69 -8.31
CA ALA A 304 -6.18 22.66 -7.58
C ALA A 304 -6.07 22.96 -6.07
N GLU A 305 -5.68 24.18 -5.71
CA GLU A 305 -5.61 24.61 -4.30
C GLU A 305 -6.97 24.53 -3.62
N PHE A 306 -8.03 24.99 -4.29
CA PHE A 306 -9.39 24.90 -3.77
C PHE A 306 -9.82 23.45 -3.50
N ILE A 307 -9.49 22.52 -4.42
CA ILE A 307 -9.82 21.10 -4.23
C ILE A 307 -9.03 20.48 -3.09
N VAL A 308 -7.75 20.82 -2.95
CA VAL A 308 -6.93 20.31 -1.85
C VAL A 308 -7.46 20.80 -0.50
N MET A 309 -7.86 22.07 -0.41
CA MET A 309 -8.54 22.60 0.78
C MET A 309 -9.83 21.84 1.08
N LEU A 310 -10.67 21.61 0.07
CA LEU A 310 -11.95 20.90 0.23
C LEU A 310 -11.75 19.45 0.71
N VAL A 311 -10.84 18.72 0.06
CA VAL A 311 -10.50 17.33 0.39
C VAL A 311 -10.04 17.21 1.84
N LYS A 312 -9.15 18.11 2.28
CA LYS A 312 -8.67 18.15 3.67
C LYS A 312 -9.80 18.51 4.64
N ALA A 313 -10.60 19.53 4.32
CA ALA A 313 -11.67 20.00 5.18
C ALA A 313 -12.77 18.94 5.40
N LEU A 314 -13.08 18.15 4.37
CA LEU A 314 -14.09 17.10 4.45
C LEU A 314 -13.54 15.75 4.93
N ASN A 315 -12.22 15.60 5.05
CA ASN A 315 -11.55 14.35 5.39
C ASN A 315 -12.09 13.16 4.58
N LEU A 316 -12.12 13.32 3.25
CA LEU A 316 -12.76 12.36 2.35
C LEU A 316 -12.11 10.96 2.42
N GLU A 317 -12.95 9.92 2.40
CA GLU A 317 -12.49 8.55 2.25
C GLU A 317 -11.70 8.38 0.95
N THR A 318 -10.60 7.63 1.01
CA THR A 318 -9.78 7.36 -0.17
C THR A 318 -10.57 6.60 -1.22
N ARG A 319 -10.75 7.22 -2.39
CA ARG A 319 -11.35 6.62 -3.58
C ARG A 319 -10.56 7.03 -4.80
N VAL A 320 -10.20 6.06 -5.65
CA VAL A 320 -9.46 6.32 -6.89
C VAL A 320 -10.47 6.69 -7.97
N GLY A 321 -10.46 7.96 -8.38
CA GLY A 321 -11.28 8.45 -9.48
C GLY A 321 -10.47 8.62 -10.76
N LYS A 322 -11.09 9.32 -11.72
CA LYS A 322 -10.44 9.64 -12.99
C LYS A 322 -9.20 10.51 -12.79
N THR A 323 -8.16 10.24 -13.56
CA THR A 323 -6.99 11.12 -13.72
C THR A 323 -7.09 11.83 -15.08
N PHE A 324 -6.96 13.15 -15.10
CA PHE A 324 -6.92 13.97 -16.32
C PHE A 324 -5.49 14.06 -16.85
N ALA A 325 -5.32 14.27 -18.15
CA ALA A 325 -4.00 14.31 -18.80
C ALA A 325 -3.11 15.40 -18.20
N ASP A 326 -3.70 16.58 -17.95
CA ASP A 326 -3.04 17.74 -17.33
C ASP A 326 -2.78 17.60 -15.82
N THR A 327 -3.32 16.55 -15.18
CA THR A 327 -3.12 16.27 -13.75
C THR A 327 -2.16 15.11 -13.48
N ALA A 328 -1.76 14.35 -14.50
CA ALA A 328 -1.07 13.07 -14.32
C ALA A 328 0.24 13.15 -13.50
N SER A 329 0.94 14.29 -13.60
CA SER A 329 2.18 14.60 -12.88
C SER A 329 2.02 15.80 -11.93
N HIS A 330 0.80 16.27 -11.70
CA HIS A 330 0.52 17.46 -10.89
C HIS A 330 0.47 17.11 -9.40
N TRP A 331 0.95 18.00 -8.53
CA TRP A 331 1.02 17.75 -7.08
C TRP A 331 -0.35 17.50 -6.43
N ALA A 332 -1.41 18.08 -6.99
CA ALA A 332 -2.79 17.91 -6.53
C ALA A 332 -3.52 16.69 -7.15
N LYS A 333 -2.84 15.85 -7.95
CA LYS A 333 -3.43 14.72 -8.68
C LYS A 333 -4.38 13.88 -7.83
N ASP A 334 -3.91 13.41 -6.69
CA ASP A 334 -4.66 12.46 -5.86
C ASP A 334 -5.88 13.12 -5.23
N SER A 335 -5.76 14.40 -4.82
CA SER A 335 -6.89 15.18 -4.31
C SER A 335 -7.94 15.42 -5.39
N ILE A 336 -7.53 15.75 -6.62
CA ILE A 336 -8.43 15.94 -7.76
C ILE A 336 -9.12 14.63 -8.12
N SER A 337 -8.37 13.54 -8.26
CA SER A 337 -8.90 12.20 -8.55
C SER A 337 -9.94 11.77 -7.51
N MET A 338 -9.65 11.98 -6.23
CA MET A 338 -10.57 11.65 -5.14
C MET A 338 -11.83 12.52 -5.16
N ALA A 339 -11.71 13.84 -5.35
CA ALA A 339 -12.87 14.72 -5.46
C ALA A 339 -13.78 14.35 -6.64
N VAL A 340 -13.20 13.90 -7.76
CA VAL A 340 -13.97 13.35 -8.90
C VAL A 340 -14.69 12.06 -8.51
N ALA A 341 -14.03 11.14 -7.80
CA ALA A 341 -14.62 9.88 -7.35
C ALA A 341 -15.83 10.08 -6.42
N HIS A 342 -15.82 11.16 -5.64
CA HIS A 342 -16.93 11.56 -4.78
C HIS A 342 -17.99 12.41 -5.50
N GLY A 343 -17.83 12.68 -6.79
CA GLY A 343 -18.78 13.45 -7.59
C GLY A 343 -18.82 14.94 -7.23
N LEU A 344 -17.77 15.47 -6.58
CA LEU A 344 -17.71 16.86 -6.13
C LEU A 344 -17.22 17.82 -7.23
N VAL A 345 -16.47 17.30 -8.20
CA VAL A 345 -15.86 18.10 -9.27
C VAL A 345 -15.87 17.34 -10.60
N SER A 346 -15.84 18.11 -11.69
CA SER A 346 -15.58 17.62 -13.04
C SER A 346 -14.49 18.44 -13.72
N GLY A 347 -13.90 17.89 -14.79
CA GLY A 347 -13.02 18.63 -15.68
C GLY A 347 -13.78 19.61 -16.57
N TYR A 348 -13.04 20.45 -17.29
CA TYR A 348 -13.61 21.28 -18.35
C TYR A 348 -14.06 20.42 -19.53
N ASP A 349 -13.34 19.33 -19.77
CA ASP A 349 -13.69 18.32 -20.74
C ASP A 349 -13.26 16.92 -20.26
N ALA A 350 -13.26 15.95 -21.17
CA ALA A 350 -12.92 14.57 -20.86
C ALA A 350 -11.43 14.38 -20.50
N GLU A 351 -10.53 15.28 -20.87
CA GLU A 351 -9.09 15.10 -20.72
C GLU A 351 -8.42 16.20 -19.89
N HIS A 352 -9.07 17.35 -19.69
CA HIS A 352 -8.50 18.53 -19.04
C HIS A 352 -9.29 18.97 -17.80
N PHE A 353 -8.59 19.12 -16.68
CA PHE A 353 -9.15 19.66 -15.44
C PHE A 353 -8.96 21.18 -15.28
N GLY A 354 -7.85 21.71 -15.81
CA GLY A 354 -7.41 23.08 -15.62
C GLY A 354 -6.95 23.38 -14.19
N SER A 355 -6.04 22.55 -13.66
CA SER A 355 -5.56 22.61 -12.27
C SER A 355 -5.08 23.99 -11.83
N ASP A 356 -4.28 24.65 -12.68
CA ASP A 356 -3.64 25.93 -12.39
C ASP A 356 -4.50 27.15 -12.77
N ASN A 357 -5.69 26.92 -13.34
CA ASN A 357 -6.61 28.02 -13.61
C ASN A 357 -7.19 28.53 -12.30
N LEU A 358 -7.36 29.85 -12.18
CA LEU A 358 -8.07 30.45 -11.06
C LEU A 358 -9.51 29.91 -10.99
N ILE A 359 -9.96 29.59 -9.79
CA ILE A 359 -11.34 29.15 -9.59
C ILE A 359 -12.30 30.34 -9.67
N THR A 360 -13.42 30.17 -10.38
CA THR A 360 -14.47 31.20 -10.41
C THR A 360 -15.44 31.05 -9.24
N ARG A 361 -16.12 32.12 -8.87
CA ARG A 361 -17.12 32.11 -7.79
C ARG A 361 -18.25 31.09 -8.04
N GLU A 362 -18.71 30.98 -9.29
CA GLU A 362 -19.75 30.01 -9.66
C GLU A 362 -19.27 28.56 -9.57
N GLN A 363 -18.01 28.27 -9.92
CA GLN A 363 -17.41 26.96 -9.74
C GLN A 363 -17.30 26.61 -8.26
N ALA A 364 -16.79 27.53 -7.44
CA ALA A 364 -16.68 27.32 -6.00
C ALA A 364 -18.05 27.07 -5.35
N ALA A 365 -19.08 27.84 -5.72
CA ALA A 365 -20.43 27.67 -5.21
C ALA A 365 -21.02 26.28 -5.52
N VAL A 366 -20.89 25.82 -6.76
CA VAL A 366 -21.35 24.48 -7.17
C VAL A 366 -20.65 23.39 -6.37
N ILE A 367 -19.33 23.47 -6.22
CA ILE A 367 -18.54 22.47 -5.48
C ILE A 367 -18.95 22.44 -4.00
N VAL A 368 -19.12 23.60 -3.37
CA VAL A 368 -19.56 23.70 -1.97
C VAL A 368 -20.98 23.18 -1.80
N SER A 369 -21.89 23.49 -2.74
CA SER A 369 -23.27 23.00 -2.73
C SER A 369 -23.32 21.47 -2.82
N LEU A 370 -22.53 20.87 -3.71
CA LEU A 370 -22.38 19.42 -3.84
C LEU A 370 -21.79 18.79 -2.57
N ALA A 371 -20.73 19.38 -2.02
CA ALA A 371 -20.08 18.90 -0.81
C ALA A 371 -21.01 18.93 0.42
N ALA A 372 -21.80 20.00 0.55
CA ALA A 372 -22.79 20.14 1.61
C ALA A 372 -24.09 19.36 1.33
N LYS A 373 -24.19 18.67 0.18
CA LYS A 373 -25.38 17.93 -0.26
C LYS A 373 -26.65 18.78 -0.23
N LEU A 374 -26.52 20.06 -0.60
CA LEU A 374 -27.65 20.97 -0.63
C LEU A 374 -28.62 20.55 -1.72
N LYS A 375 -29.91 20.66 -1.43
CA LYS A 375 -30.95 20.37 -2.41
C LYS A 375 -30.99 21.52 -3.41
N ALA A 376 -30.83 21.22 -4.70
CA ALA A 376 -30.95 22.21 -5.76
C ALA A 376 -32.31 22.92 -5.68
N VAL A 377 -32.27 24.26 -5.64
CA VAL A 377 -33.45 25.11 -5.67
C VAL A 377 -33.56 25.72 -7.07
N THR A 378 -34.74 25.69 -7.66
CA THR A 378 -35.01 26.26 -8.99
C THR A 378 -35.61 27.67 -8.91
N GLY A 379 -35.30 28.41 -7.84
CA GLY A 379 -35.83 29.75 -7.60
C GLY A 379 -35.13 30.82 -8.44
N GLU A 380 -35.77 31.99 -8.58
CA GLU A 380 -35.14 33.14 -9.20
C GLU A 380 -33.99 33.67 -8.33
N LEU A 381 -32.82 33.84 -8.95
CA LEU A 381 -31.64 34.42 -8.32
C LEU A 381 -31.78 35.95 -8.26
N ASN A 382 -31.97 36.50 -7.07
CA ASN A 382 -32.16 37.95 -6.84
C ASN A 382 -30.84 38.73 -6.78
N PHE A 383 -29.90 38.44 -7.69
CA PHE A 383 -28.64 39.17 -7.83
C PHE A 383 -28.68 40.05 -9.09
N THR A 384 -28.11 41.25 -9.00
CA THR A 384 -28.05 42.20 -10.14
C THR A 384 -27.27 41.65 -11.34
N ASP A 385 -26.35 40.73 -11.10
CA ASP A 385 -25.51 40.04 -12.09
C ASP A 385 -25.95 38.60 -12.36
N SER A 386 -27.16 38.21 -11.97
CA SER A 386 -27.68 36.84 -12.14
C SER A 386 -27.64 36.31 -13.58
N GLN A 387 -27.67 37.20 -14.57
CA GLN A 387 -27.55 36.86 -16.00
C GLN A 387 -26.13 36.47 -16.42
N ALA A 388 -25.10 36.83 -15.64
CA ALA A 388 -23.71 36.44 -15.88
C ALA A 388 -23.38 35.03 -15.35
N ILE A 389 -24.28 34.42 -14.58
CA ILE A 389 -24.09 33.08 -14.03
C ILE A 389 -24.37 32.05 -15.12
N SER A 390 -23.38 31.17 -15.36
CA SER A 390 -23.50 30.08 -16.32
C SER A 390 -24.70 29.19 -15.99
N LEU A 391 -25.44 28.76 -17.02
CA LEU A 391 -26.65 27.93 -16.84
C LEU A 391 -26.40 26.67 -16.00
N TRP A 392 -25.24 26.03 -16.17
CA TRP A 392 -24.86 24.83 -15.43
C TRP A 392 -24.60 25.09 -13.94
N ALA A 393 -24.26 26.32 -13.56
CA ALA A 393 -23.92 26.67 -12.19
C ALA A 393 -25.12 27.15 -11.37
N LYS A 394 -26.20 27.60 -12.04
CA LYS A 394 -27.39 28.16 -11.38
C LYS A 394 -27.92 27.30 -10.22
N PRO A 395 -28.07 25.97 -10.34
CA PRO A 395 -28.60 25.15 -9.24
C PRO A 395 -27.69 25.10 -8.01
N GLY A 396 -26.38 25.28 -8.18
CA GLY A 396 -25.41 25.30 -7.07
C GLY A 396 -25.20 26.68 -6.47
N VAL A 397 -25.58 27.75 -7.18
CA VAL A 397 -25.55 29.13 -6.69
C VAL A 397 -26.84 29.52 -5.96
N ALA A 398 -27.97 28.88 -6.28
CA ALA A 398 -29.31 29.19 -5.78
C ALA A 398 -29.60 28.73 -4.34
#